data_AF-A0A093HTJ1-F1
#
_entry.id   AF-A0A093HTJ1-F1
#
_cell.length_a   1.000
_cell.length_b   1.000
_cell.length_c   1.000
_cell.angle_alpha   90.00
_cell.angle_beta   90.00
_cell.angle_gamma   90.00
#
_symmetry.space_group_name_H-M   'P 1'
#
loop_
_entity.id
_entity.type
_entity.pdbx_description
1 polymer ?
#
loop_
_entity_poly.entity_id
_entity_poly.type
_entity_poly.pdbx_seq_one_letter_code
_entity_poly.pdbx_strand_id
1 'polypeptide(L)'
;IACTTLDVDLVCINVTEKLPFYFRRPPVNVAIDRGIYFELLYTPAIKDSTMRRYTISNAISLMQICKGKNIVMSSAAERPLELRGPYDVANLGLLFGMSESDAKAAVSTNCRATLLHGETRKSACGVVYTVKKPRKVEEEEMTLPACKKAKTQ
;
A
#
# COMPACT_ATOMS: atom_id res chain seq x y z
N ILE A 1 7.17 16.13 -13.42
CA ILE A 1 6.91 15.09 -14.45
C ILE A 1 6.04 13.98 -13.85
N ALA A 2 6.54 13.14 -12.95
CA ALA A 2 5.73 12.06 -12.36
C ALA A 2 4.40 12.55 -11.73
N CYS A 3 4.46 13.61 -10.93
CA CYS A 3 3.27 14.18 -10.29
C CYS A 3 2.31 14.91 -11.25
N THR A 4 2.78 15.37 -12.41
CA THR A 4 2.07 16.36 -13.24
C THR A 4 1.60 15.81 -14.58
N THR A 5 2.42 14.99 -15.25
CA THR A 5 2.22 14.62 -16.66
C THR A 5 2.14 13.12 -16.86
N LEU A 6 2.80 12.31 -16.01
CA LEU A 6 2.71 10.85 -16.15
C LEU A 6 1.34 10.36 -15.69
N ASP A 7 0.84 9.35 -16.38
CA ASP A 7 -0.38 8.63 -16.03
C ASP A 7 -0.03 7.43 -15.15
N VAL A 8 0.06 7.70 -13.84
CA VAL A 8 0.49 6.76 -12.80
C VAL A 8 -0.46 6.87 -11.60
N ASP A 9 -0.64 5.78 -10.85
CA ASP A 9 -1.49 5.78 -9.64
C ASP A 9 -0.69 6.01 -8.36
N LEU A 10 0.57 5.57 -8.36
CA LEU A 10 1.40 5.45 -7.18
C LEU A 10 2.81 5.95 -7.49
N VAL A 11 3.35 6.79 -6.61
CA VAL A 11 4.73 7.28 -6.67
C VAL A 11 5.48 6.75 -5.46
N CYS A 12 6.44 5.87 -5.71
CA CYS A 12 7.28 5.30 -4.67
C CYS A 12 8.36 6.31 -4.25
N ILE A 13 8.43 6.59 -2.95
CA ILE A 13 9.46 7.46 -2.40
C ILE A 13 10.55 6.58 -1.79
N ASN A 14 11.77 6.65 -2.33
CA ASN A 14 12.89 5.94 -1.73
C ASN A 14 13.28 6.63 -0.41
N VAL A 15 13.06 5.93 0.69
CA VAL A 15 13.28 6.44 2.06
C VAL A 15 14.44 5.77 2.80
N THR A 16 15.24 4.97 2.08
CA THR A 16 16.37 4.22 2.64
C THR A 16 17.61 5.10 2.85
N GLU A 17 17.74 6.17 2.07
CA GLU A 17 18.88 7.09 2.06
C GLU A 17 18.45 8.56 2.15
N LYS A 18 19.41 9.47 2.28
CA LYS A 18 19.12 10.91 2.24
C LYS A 18 18.63 11.28 0.85
N LEU A 19 17.43 11.83 0.77
CA LEU A 19 16.88 12.30 -0.50
C LEU A 19 17.78 13.41 -1.09
N PRO A 20 18.16 13.33 -2.37
CA PRO A 20 18.97 14.36 -3.02
C PRO A 20 18.15 15.62 -3.38
N PHE A 21 16.88 15.67 -2.97
CA PHE A 21 15.95 16.76 -3.26
C PHE A 21 15.02 17.01 -2.08
N TYR A 22 14.36 18.17 -2.11
CA TYR A 22 13.31 18.54 -1.18
C TYR A 22 11.94 18.42 -1.84
N PHE A 23 10.94 18.02 -1.07
CA PHE A 23 9.55 18.02 -1.52
C PHE A 23 9.06 19.46 -1.72
N ARG A 24 8.56 19.76 -2.92
CA ARG A 24 7.96 21.05 -3.25
C ARG A 24 6.44 20.93 -3.18
N ARG A 25 5.76 21.94 -2.60
CA ARG A 25 4.29 21.97 -2.48
C ARG A 25 3.55 21.87 -3.82
N PRO A 26 3.89 22.65 -4.87
CA PRO A 26 3.11 22.64 -6.11
C PRO A 26 2.97 21.26 -6.77
N PRO A 27 4.05 20.50 -7.04
CA PRO A 27 3.91 19.18 -7.66
C PRO A 27 3.19 18.18 -6.76
N VAL A 28 3.38 18.24 -5.44
CA VAL A 28 2.71 17.32 -4.50
C VAL A 28 1.21 17.58 -4.47
N ASN A 29 0.78 18.83 -4.43
CA ASN A 29 -0.65 19.17 -4.46
C ASN A 29 -1.30 18.73 -5.79
N VAL A 30 -0.62 18.95 -6.91
CA VAL A 30 -1.12 18.47 -8.22
C VAL A 30 -1.27 16.95 -8.25
N ALA A 31 -0.32 16.20 -7.67
CA ALA A 31 -0.47 14.75 -7.54
C ALA A 31 -1.68 14.36 -6.67
N ILE A 32 -1.87 15.04 -5.55
CA ILE A 32 -3.00 14.81 -4.64
C ILE A 32 -4.33 15.05 -5.35
N ASP A 33 -4.46 16.17 -6.06
CA ASP A 33 -5.68 16.55 -6.79
C ASP A 33 -5.97 15.61 -7.96
N ARG A 34 -4.93 15.02 -8.57
CA ARG A 34 -5.04 13.99 -9.60
C ARG A 34 -5.36 12.60 -9.05
N GLY A 35 -5.44 12.42 -7.73
CA GLY A 35 -5.70 11.11 -7.13
C GLY A 35 -4.47 10.17 -7.14
N ILE A 36 -3.27 10.72 -7.32
CA ILE A 36 -2.02 9.96 -7.23
C ILE A 36 -1.64 9.81 -5.76
N TYR A 37 -1.25 8.60 -5.38
CA TYR A 37 -0.82 8.27 -4.03
C TYR A 37 0.71 8.18 -3.92
N PHE A 38 1.24 8.43 -2.73
CA PHE A 38 2.66 8.25 -2.43
C PHE A 38 2.85 7.01 -1.57
N GLU A 39 3.71 6.10 -2.04
CA GLU A 39 4.07 4.91 -1.26
C GLU A 39 5.23 5.22 -0.32
N LEU A 40 5.04 4.84 0.95
CA LEU A 40 6.04 4.91 2.00
C LEU A 40 6.35 3.50 2.52
N LEU A 41 7.62 3.09 2.37
CA LEU A 41 8.10 1.79 2.84
C LEU A 41 8.50 1.84 4.31
N TYR A 42 7.91 0.98 5.15
CA TYR A 42 8.23 0.95 6.58
C TYR A 42 9.38 0.01 6.94
N THR A 43 9.67 -1.03 6.14
CA THR A 43 10.72 -2.03 6.47
C THR A 43 12.11 -1.42 6.74
N PRO A 44 12.57 -0.40 5.99
CA PRO A 44 13.84 0.26 6.29
C PRO A 44 13.89 0.87 7.71
N ALA A 45 12.74 1.24 8.28
CA ALA A 45 12.65 1.75 9.64
C ALA A 45 12.82 0.70 10.75
N ILE A 46 12.59 -0.58 10.44
CA ILE A 46 12.72 -1.68 11.41
C ILE A 46 13.98 -2.54 11.18
N LYS A 47 14.59 -2.46 9.99
CA LYS A 47 15.73 -3.30 9.59
C LYS A 47 17.07 -2.77 10.10
N ASP A 48 17.34 -1.48 9.92
CA ASP A 48 18.63 -0.87 10.27
C ASP A 48 18.47 0.50 10.93
N SER A 49 19.34 0.78 11.90
CA SER A 49 19.29 2.02 12.68
C SER A 49 19.63 3.28 11.88
N THR A 50 20.46 3.18 10.84
CA THR A 50 20.82 4.28 9.95
C THR A 50 19.72 4.52 8.94
N MET A 51 19.23 3.47 8.28
CA MET A 51 18.07 3.58 7.39
C MET A 51 16.85 4.15 8.12
N ARG A 52 16.60 3.73 9.37
CA ARG A 52 15.53 4.26 10.22
C ARG A 52 15.55 5.77 10.37
N ARG A 53 16.73 6.37 10.58
CA ARG A 53 16.87 7.83 10.68
C ARG A 53 16.45 8.52 9.39
N TYR A 54 16.88 8.00 8.24
CA TYR A 54 16.50 8.53 6.94
C TYR A 54 15.01 8.34 6.67
N THR A 55 14.46 7.17 6.98
CA THR A 55 13.04 6.87 6.75
C THR A 55 12.14 7.82 7.52
N ILE A 56 12.39 8.00 8.81
CA ILE A 56 11.61 8.93 9.64
C ILE A 56 11.78 10.38 9.15
N SER A 57 13.01 10.82 8.87
CA SER A 57 13.28 12.19 8.41
C SER A 57 12.61 12.51 7.06
N ASN A 58 12.75 11.61 6.09
CA ASN A 58 12.15 11.75 4.76
C ASN A 58 10.61 11.70 4.83
N ALA A 59 10.06 10.82 5.66
CA ALA A 59 8.61 10.72 5.86
C ALA A 59 8.03 11.99 6.48
N ILE A 60 8.67 12.53 7.53
CA ILE A 60 8.26 13.80 8.14
C ILE A 60 8.33 14.95 7.13
N SER A 61 9.40 15.01 6.32
CA SER A 61 9.55 16.00 5.25
C SER A 61 8.41 15.92 4.23
N LEU A 62 7.98 14.71 3.86
CA LEU A 62 6.80 14.51 3.02
C LEU A 62 5.50 14.95 3.73
N MET A 63 5.31 14.55 4.99
CA MET A 63 4.09 14.88 5.77
C MET A 63 3.91 16.39 5.95
N GLN A 64 4.98 17.16 6.09
CA GLN A 64 4.91 18.63 6.14
C GLN A 64 4.33 19.26 4.86
N ILE A 65 4.43 18.56 3.74
CA ILE A 65 3.96 19.03 2.43
C ILE A 65 2.57 18.46 2.12
N CYS A 66 2.40 17.14 2.19
CA CYS A 66 1.14 16.47 1.85
C CYS A 66 0.07 16.55 2.95
N LYS A 67 0.47 16.84 4.20
CA LYS A 67 -0.42 16.87 5.39
C LYS A 67 -1.20 15.57 5.59
N GLY A 68 -0.55 14.41 5.38
CA GLY A 68 -1.16 13.09 5.55
C GLY A 68 -2.06 12.62 4.41
N LYS A 69 -2.27 13.45 3.37
CA LYS A 69 -3.13 13.11 2.23
C LYS A 69 -2.43 12.17 1.24
N ASN A 70 -3.21 11.26 0.69
CA ASN A 70 -2.83 10.35 -0.38
C ASN A 70 -1.54 9.55 -0.10
N ILE A 71 -1.43 8.99 1.11
CA ILE A 71 -0.29 8.15 1.52
C ILE A 71 -0.73 6.69 1.57
N VAL A 72 0.13 5.79 1.10
CA VAL A 72 -0.01 4.34 1.25
C VAL A 72 1.22 3.82 1.98
N MET A 73 1.03 2.97 2.98
CA MET A 73 2.12 2.30 3.68
C MET A 73 2.29 0.87 3.19
N SER A 74 3.51 0.53 2.80
CA SER A 74 3.88 -0.80 2.30
C SER A 74 5.09 -1.35 3.03
N SER A 75 5.23 -2.68 3.03
CA SER A 75 6.37 -3.34 3.68
C SER A 75 7.60 -3.44 2.75
N ALA A 76 7.44 -3.79 1.48
CA ALA A 76 8.56 -4.26 0.63
C ALA A 76 9.43 -5.31 1.35
N ALA A 77 8.79 -6.16 2.17
CA ALA A 77 9.46 -7.17 2.96
C ALA A 77 10.06 -8.27 2.05
N GLU A 78 11.33 -8.57 2.23
CA GLU A 78 12.01 -9.71 1.58
C GLU A 78 11.88 -10.97 2.44
N ARG A 79 11.71 -10.80 3.75
CA ARG A 79 11.64 -11.89 4.73
C ARG A 79 10.32 -11.84 5.51
N PRO A 80 9.74 -13.00 5.87
CA PRO A 80 8.51 -13.05 6.66
C PRO A 80 8.57 -12.29 7.99
N LEU A 81 9.75 -12.23 8.63
CA LEU A 81 9.97 -11.54 9.91
C LEU A 81 9.90 -10.00 9.82
N GLU A 82 9.82 -9.45 8.61
CA GLU A 82 9.70 -8.00 8.37
C GLU A 82 8.23 -7.55 8.24
N LEU A 83 7.30 -8.51 8.13
CA LEU A 83 5.87 -8.23 8.10
C LEU A 83 5.37 -7.80 9.48
N ARG A 84 4.38 -6.91 9.49
CA ARG A 84 3.73 -6.40 10.71
C ARG A 84 2.22 -6.42 10.52
N GLY A 85 1.48 -6.51 11.62
CA GLY A 85 0.03 -6.40 11.58
C GLY A 85 -0.40 -5.02 11.07
N PRO A 86 -1.57 -4.88 10.43
CA PRO A 86 -2.00 -3.60 9.85
C PRO A 86 -2.11 -2.47 10.90
N TYR A 87 -2.50 -2.81 12.15
CA TYR A 87 -2.52 -1.84 13.24
C TYR A 87 -1.12 -1.43 13.72
N ASP A 88 -0.15 -2.35 13.71
CA ASP A 88 1.25 -2.01 14.01
C ASP A 88 1.82 -1.08 12.95
N VAL A 89 1.50 -1.32 11.67
CA VAL A 89 1.89 -0.44 10.56
C VAL A 89 1.24 0.94 10.70
N ALA A 90 -0.04 1.00 11.05
CA ALA A 90 -0.71 2.28 11.33
C ALA A 90 -0.06 3.02 12.50
N ASN A 91 0.32 2.31 13.57
CA ASN A 91 1.05 2.91 14.69
C ASN A 91 2.42 3.46 14.27
N LEU A 92 3.14 2.79 13.35
CA LEU A 92 4.37 3.35 12.76
C LEU A 92 4.11 4.64 11.97
N GLY A 93 2.93 4.78 11.35
CA GLY A 93 2.52 6.01 10.66
C GLY A 93 2.53 7.25 11.56
N LEU A 94 2.21 7.09 12.85
CA LEU A 94 2.29 8.18 13.83
C LEU A 94 3.73 8.70 13.99
N LEU A 95 4.73 7.79 13.97
CA LEU A 95 6.15 8.16 14.02
C LEU A 95 6.61 8.90 12.76
N PHE A 96 5.92 8.69 11.65
CA PHE A 96 6.15 9.39 10.38
C PHE A 96 5.47 10.77 10.31
N GLY A 97 4.77 11.18 11.38
CA GLY A 97 4.11 12.48 11.47
C GLY A 97 2.69 12.50 10.90
N MET A 98 2.06 11.33 10.75
CA MET A 98 0.66 11.21 10.36
C MET A 98 -0.26 11.38 11.57
N SER A 99 -1.50 11.81 11.34
CA SER A 99 -2.55 11.68 12.35
C SER A 99 -3.01 10.23 12.47
N GLU A 100 -3.69 9.87 13.56
CA GLU A 100 -4.21 8.51 13.75
C GLU A 100 -5.21 8.11 12.65
N SER A 101 -6.06 9.05 12.22
CA SER A 101 -7.00 8.83 11.12
C SER A 101 -6.27 8.61 9.79
N ASP A 102 -5.25 9.41 9.50
CA ASP A 102 -4.50 9.30 8.24
C ASP A 102 -3.67 8.02 8.19
N ALA A 103 -3.07 7.63 9.31
CA ALA A 103 -2.29 6.41 9.40
C ALA A 103 -3.16 5.16 9.20
N LYS A 104 -4.37 5.14 9.79
CA LYS A 104 -5.36 4.09 9.53
C LYS A 104 -5.83 4.10 8.07
N ALA A 105 -6.07 5.27 7.50
CA ALA A 105 -6.44 5.41 6.09
C ALA A 105 -5.36 4.90 5.14
N ALA A 106 -4.08 5.11 5.48
CA ALA A 106 -2.93 4.72 4.66
C ALA A 106 -2.72 3.20 4.51
N VAL A 107 -3.28 2.41 5.41
CA VAL A 107 -3.30 0.93 5.32
C VAL A 107 -4.64 0.37 4.86
N SER A 108 -5.66 1.23 4.67
CA SER A 108 -7.04 0.80 4.36
C SER A 108 -7.64 1.56 3.17
N THR A 109 -8.33 2.67 3.41
CA THR A 109 -9.10 3.42 2.42
C THR A 109 -8.25 3.91 1.25
N ASN A 110 -7.03 4.38 1.53
CA ASN A 110 -6.12 4.90 0.53
C ASN A 110 -5.66 3.78 -0.42
N CYS A 111 -5.32 2.60 0.13
CA CYS A 111 -4.96 1.43 -0.67
C CYS A 111 -6.07 1.04 -1.65
N ARG A 112 -7.33 1.03 -1.17
CA ARG A 112 -8.50 0.77 -2.02
C ARG A 112 -8.65 1.82 -3.12
N ALA A 113 -8.49 3.09 -2.78
CA ALA A 113 -8.61 4.19 -3.73
C ALA A 113 -7.55 4.12 -4.83
N THR A 114 -6.28 3.81 -4.48
CA THR A 114 -5.19 3.59 -5.43
C THR A 114 -5.51 2.44 -6.40
N LEU A 115 -6.05 1.33 -5.88
CA LEU A 115 -6.40 0.18 -6.72
C LEU A 115 -7.52 0.52 -7.70
N LEU A 116 -8.56 1.23 -7.25
CA LEU A 116 -9.63 1.70 -8.12
C LEU A 116 -9.14 2.69 -9.17
N HIS A 117 -8.22 3.59 -8.81
CA HIS A 117 -7.60 4.51 -9.78
C HIS A 117 -6.87 3.72 -10.89
N GLY A 118 -6.11 2.69 -10.52
CA GLY A 118 -5.46 1.79 -11.47
C GLY A 118 -6.43 1.00 -12.36
N GLU A 119 -7.59 0.60 -11.84
CA GLU A 119 -8.66 0.00 -12.66
C GLU A 119 -9.24 1.00 -13.65
N THR A 120 -9.51 2.24 -13.22
CA THR A 120 -10.06 3.27 -14.09
C THR A 120 -9.14 3.60 -15.26
N ARG A 121 -7.81 3.55 -15.08
CA ARG A 121 -6.84 3.71 -16.18
C ARG A 121 -6.84 2.53 -17.16
N LYS A 122 -7.01 1.30 -16.68
CA LYS A 122 -7.08 0.10 -17.56
C LYS A 122 -8.38 0.08 -18.37
N SER A 123 -9.44 0.64 -17.80
CA SER A 123 -10.75 0.77 -18.41
C SER A 123 -10.89 2.10 -19.16
N ALA A 124 -11.98 2.30 -19.90
CA ALA A 124 -12.28 3.63 -20.45
C ALA A 124 -12.93 4.49 -19.35
N CYS A 125 -12.11 5.11 -18.48
CA CYS A 125 -12.48 6.12 -17.47
C CYS A 125 -13.96 6.10 -17.03
N GLY A 126 -14.37 5.04 -16.32
CA GLY A 126 -15.75 4.88 -15.82
C GLY A 126 -16.54 3.73 -16.44
N VAL A 127 -16.02 3.05 -17.46
CA VAL A 127 -16.67 1.87 -18.08
C VAL A 127 -15.90 0.59 -17.78
N VAL A 128 -16.43 -0.25 -16.87
CA VAL A 128 -15.85 -1.57 -16.56
C VAL A 128 -16.51 -2.64 -17.44
N TYR A 129 -15.80 -3.12 -18.45
CA TYR A 129 -16.25 -4.26 -19.26
C TYR A 129 -15.89 -5.57 -18.58
N THR A 130 -16.89 -6.37 -18.20
CA THR A 130 -16.69 -7.71 -17.65
C THR A 130 -17.39 -8.75 -18.52
N VAL A 131 -16.66 -9.81 -18.90
CA VAL A 131 -17.26 -10.98 -19.56
C VAL A 131 -17.49 -12.03 -18.49
N LYS A 132 -18.77 -12.28 -18.15
CA LYS A 132 -19.11 -13.34 -17.22
C LYS A 132 -18.89 -14.70 -17.90
N LYS A 133 -17.82 -15.40 -17.52
CA LYS A 133 -17.66 -16.81 -17.91
C LYS A 133 -18.69 -17.65 -17.15
N PRO A 134 -19.51 -18.46 -17.83
CA PRO A 134 -20.37 -19.42 -17.14
C PRO A 134 -19.49 -20.40 -16.35
N ARG A 135 -19.82 -20.65 -15.09
CA ARG A 135 -19.18 -21.71 -14.29
C ARG A 135 -19.46 -23.04 -14.97
N LYS A 136 -18.41 -23.80 -15.28
CA LYS A 136 -18.57 -25.24 -15.48
C LYS A 136 -18.92 -25.82 -14.12
N VAL A 137 -20.07 -26.49 -14.02
CA VAL A 137 -20.37 -27.35 -12.87
C VAL A 137 -19.45 -28.55 -13.05
N GLU A 138 -18.35 -28.58 -12.31
CA GLU A 138 -17.61 -29.83 -12.10
C GLU A 138 -18.45 -30.61 -11.09
N GLU A 139 -18.98 -31.76 -11.52
CA GLU A 139 -19.62 -32.72 -10.63
C GLU A 139 -18.56 -33.20 -9.63
N GLU A 140 -18.65 -32.73 -8.38
CA GLU A 140 -17.86 -33.27 -7.28
C GLU A 140 -18.29 -34.72 -7.04
N GLU A 141 -17.51 -35.68 -7.54
CA GLU A 141 -17.53 -37.04 -7.02
C GLU A 141 -17.25 -36.97 -5.51
N MET A 142 -18.28 -37.27 -4.72
CA MET A 142 -18.25 -37.33 -3.27
C MET A 142 -17.26 -38.38 -2.78
N THR A 143 -16.00 -38.00 -2.57
CA THR A 143 -15.05 -38.83 -1.83
C THR A 143 -15.32 -38.65 -0.33
N LEU A 144 -16.04 -39.63 0.22
CA LEU A 144 -16.36 -39.74 1.66
C LEU A 144 -15.08 -39.68 2.52
N PRO A 145 -15.09 -39.01 3.69
CA PRO A 145 -13.93 -38.96 4.56
C PRO A 145 -13.68 -40.33 5.22
N ALA A 146 -12.40 -40.73 5.28
CA ALA A 146 -11.96 -41.99 5.85
C ALA A 146 -12.36 -42.12 7.34
N CYS A 147 -13.38 -42.93 7.63
CA CYS A 147 -13.70 -43.35 9.00
C CYS A 147 -12.54 -44.16 9.59
N LYS A 148 -12.00 -43.69 10.71
CA LYS A 148 -10.98 -44.37 11.52
C LYS A 148 -11.50 -45.75 11.93
N LYS A 149 -10.86 -46.83 11.47
CA LYS A 149 -11.15 -48.19 11.96
C LYS A 149 -10.69 -48.30 13.42
N ALA A 150 -11.63 -48.51 14.35
CA ALA A 150 -11.31 -48.97 15.70
C ALA A 150 -10.85 -50.43 15.62
N LYS A 151 -9.70 -50.75 16.24
CA LYS A 151 -9.25 -52.13 16.44
C LYS A 151 -10.13 -52.79 17.50
N THR A 152 -10.69 -53.95 17.19
CA THR A 152 -11.22 -54.88 18.20
C THR A 152 -10.37 -56.15 18.15
N GLN A 153 -10.04 -56.67 19.33
CA GLN A 153 -9.32 -57.92 19.57
C GLN A 153 -10.08 -59.13 19.04
#